data_AF-A0A958NDX6-F1
#
_entry.id   AF-A0A958NDX6-F1
#
_cell.length_a   1.000
_cell.length_b   1.000
_cell.length_c   1.000
_cell.angle_alpha   90.00
_cell.angle_beta   90.00
_cell.angle_gamma   90.00
#
_symmetry.space_group_name_H-M   'P 1'
#
loop_
_entity.id
_entity.type
_entity.pdbx_description
1 polymer ?
#
loop_
_entity_poly.entity_id
_entity_poly.type
_entity_poly.pdbx_seq_one_letter_code
_entity_poly.pdbx_strand_id
1 'polypeptide(L)'
;MSEALRLPEDSELKHHASRPEVLDAVVAQLNKDLGSQSQTIEFDGPAEKAYQILKDELSRILGRWLRGDTTFLKAFLYRVDVSERAINGLLAKETNEEFEDMLATEVLNRELKKVLIRLHFGKP
;
A
#
# COMPACT_ATOMS: atom_id res chain seq x y z
N MET A 1 6.68 14.33 -29.06
CA MET A 1 6.69 12.85 -29.11
C MET A 1 5.96 12.36 -27.88
N SER A 2 4.83 11.68 -28.06
CA SER A 2 4.04 11.18 -26.94
C SER A 2 4.69 9.90 -26.43
N GLU A 3 5.29 9.97 -25.25
CA GLU A 3 5.68 8.79 -24.50
C GLU A 3 4.40 8.01 -24.18
N ALA A 4 4.35 6.73 -24.57
CA ALA A 4 3.20 5.88 -24.29
C ALA A 4 3.04 5.77 -22.77
N LEU A 5 1.85 6.14 -22.28
CA LEU A 5 1.53 6.28 -20.87
C LEU A 5 1.57 4.91 -20.18
N ARG A 6 2.73 4.54 -19.63
CA ARG A 6 2.96 3.27 -18.94
C ARG A 6 2.62 3.43 -17.46
N LEU A 7 1.98 2.41 -16.87
CA LEU A 7 1.84 2.33 -15.42
C LEU A 7 3.24 2.20 -14.78
N PRO A 8 3.53 2.94 -13.70
CA PRO A 8 4.84 2.90 -13.06
C PRO A 8 5.17 1.50 -12.56
N GLU A 9 6.39 1.06 -12.83
CA GLU A 9 6.93 -0.18 -12.26
C GLU A 9 7.11 -0.05 -10.74
N ASP A 10 7.17 -1.17 -10.02
CA ASP A 10 7.33 -1.18 -8.55
C ASP A 10 8.60 -0.43 -8.08
N SER A 11 9.63 -0.40 -8.93
CA SER A 11 10.86 0.36 -8.74
C SER A 11 10.65 1.89 -8.77
N GLU A 12 9.65 2.36 -9.52
CA GLU A 12 9.34 3.79 -9.70
C GLU A 12 8.36 4.31 -8.63
N LEU A 13 7.56 3.43 -8.03
CA LEU A 13 6.57 3.81 -6.99
C LEU A 13 7.21 4.49 -5.78
N LYS A 14 8.42 4.06 -5.39
CA LYS A 14 9.17 4.64 -4.26
C LYS A 14 9.50 6.11 -4.51
N HIS A 15 9.84 6.47 -5.75
CA HIS A 15 10.13 7.85 -6.12
C HIS A 15 8.88 8.72 -6.09
N HIS A 16 7.74 8.18 -6.51
CA HIS A 16 6.48 8.92 -6.44
C HIS A 16 5.99 9.14 -5.01
N ALA A 17 6.25 8.20 -4.11
CA ALA A 17 5.83 8.28 -2.71
C ALA A 17 6.47 9.44 -1.93
N SER A 18 7.57 10.03 -2.42
CA SER A 18 8.19 11.22 -1.80
C SER A 18 7.58 12.55 -2.26
N ARG A 19 6.62 12.53 -3.20
CA ARG A 19 5.90 13.74 -3.62
C ARG A 19 4.77 14.04 -2.63
N PRO A 20 4.71 15.24 -2.03
CA PRO A 20 3.71 15.55 -0.99
C PRO A 20 2.26 15.24 -1.40
N GLU A 21 1.86 15.62 -2.62
CA GLU A 21 0.50 15.39 -3.11
C GLU A 21 0.16 13.90 -3.32
N VAL A 22 1.15 13.08 -3.65
CA VAL A 22 0.98 11.62 -3.77
C VAL A 22 0.90 11.00 -2.39
N LEU A 23 1.79 11.42 -1.49
CA LEU A 23 1.89 10.96 -0.13
C LEU A 23 0.59 11.20 0.65
N ASP A 24 0.08 12.44 0.63
CA ASP A 24 -1.17 12.80 1.28
C ASP A 24 -2.35 11.98 0.75
N ALA A 25 -2.40 11.80 -0.58
CA ALA A 25 -3.44 11.00 -1.22
C ALA A 25 -3.35 9.51 -0.87
N VAL A 26 -2.13 8.95 -0.76
CA VAL A 26 -1.91 7.55 -0.35
C VAL A 26 -2.28 7.35 1.11
N VAL A 27 -1.87 8.25 2.01
CA VAL A 27 -2.24 8.19 3.42
C VAL A 27 -3.76 8.27 3.59
N ALA A 28 -4.41 9.21 2.90
CA ALA A 28 -5.86 9.34 2.93
C ALA A 28 -6.57 8.07 2.41
N GLN A 29 -6.07 7.49 1.32
CA GLN A 29 -6.64 6.29 0.73
C GLN A 29 -6.42 5.05 1.62
N LEU A 30 -5.24 4.88 2.20
CA LEU A 30 -4.95 3.82 3.17
C LEU A 30 -5.88 3.92 4.39
N ASN A 31 -6.04 5.12 4.96
CA ASN A 31 -6.93 5.32 6.11
C ASN A 31 -8.40 5.02 5.79
N LYS A 32 -8.86 5.43 4.60
CA LYS A 32 -10.19 5.08 4.11
C LYS A 32 -10.38 3.56 4.02
N ASP A 33 -9.40 2.87 3.44
CA ASP A 33 -9.48 1.42 3.22
C ASP A 33 -9.24 0.63 4.51
N LEU A 34 -8.48 1.12 5.47
CA LEU A 34 -8.39 0.55 6.82
C LEU A 34 -9.73 0.64 7.55
N GLY A 35 -10.49 1.73 7.34
CA GLY A 35 -11.79 1.98 7.96
C GLY A 35 -11.70 2.50 9.39
N SER A 36 -12.82 3.01 9.91
CA SER A 36 -12.88 3.77 11.18
C SER A 36 -12.55 3.00 12.45
N GLN A 37 -12.53 1.66 12.40
CA GLN A 37 -12.20 0.82 13.55
C GLN A 37 -10.70 0.53 13.69
N SER A 38 -9.90 0.95 12.71
CA SER A 38 -8.46 0.75 12.65
C SER A 38 -7.71 1.96 13.21
N GLN A 39 -6.47 1.76 13.65
CA GLN A 39 -5.55 2.87 13.87
C GLN A 39 -5.37 3.67 12.58
N THR A 40 -5.35 4.99 12.69
CA THR A 40 -5.02 5.90 11.60
C THR A 40 -3.52 5.83 11.32
N ILE A 41 -3.17 5.63 10.06
CA ILE A 41 -1.80 5.83 9.58
C ILE A 41 -1.58 7.34 9.46
N GLU A 42 -0.60 7.83 10.19
CA GLU A 42 -0.09 9.18 10.08
C GLU A 42 1.33 9.14 9.53
N PHE A 43 1.75 10.22 8.89
CA PHE A 43 3.11 10.37 8.40
C PHE A 43 3.66 11.70 8.88
N ASP A 44 4.75 11.66 9.64
CA ASP A 44 5.45 12.82 10.19
C ASP A 44 6.97 12.83 9.86
N GLY A 45 7.38 12.05 8.86
CA GLY A 45 8.78 11.83 8.52
C GLY A 45 9.31 12.67 7.34
N PRO A 46 10.61 12.52 7.02
CA PRO A 46 11.17 13.07 5.79
C PRO A 46 10.61 12.32 4.57
N ALA A 47 10.22 13.06 3.53
CA ALA A 47 9.53 12.52 2.36
C ALA A 47 10.30 11.40 1.65
N GLU A 48 11.63 11.42 1.69
CA GLU A 48 12.51 10.39 1.11
C GLU A 48 12.35 9.03 1.81
N LYS A 49 11.86 9.02 3.05
CA LYS A 49 11.57 7.81 3.82
C LYS A 49 10.09 7.43 3.82
N ALA A 50 9.23 8.20 3.15
CA ALA A 50 7.79 8.02 3.18
C ALA A 50 7.35 6.59 2.85
N TYR A 51 7.88 6.03 1.77
CA TYR A 51 7.56 4.65 1.38
C TYR A 51 7.88 3.65 2.49
N GLN A 52 9.08 3.74 3.07
CA GLN A 52 9.51 2.79 4.10
C GLN A 52 8.69 2.96 5.39
N ILE A 53 8.45 4.19 5.82
CA ILE A 53 7.66 4.48 7.02
C ILE A 53 6.23 3.95 6.87
N LEU A 54 5.59 4.20 5.72
CA LEU A 54 4.24 3.69 5.46
C LEU A 54 4.20 2.16 5.36
N LYS A 55 5.22 1.53 4.76
CA LYS A 55 5.35 0.08 4.72
C LYS A 55 5.44 -0.48 6.15
N ASP A 56 6.28 0.10 7.00
CA ASP A 56 6.50 -0.38 8.37
C ASP A 56 5.24 -0.22 9.24
N GLU A 57 4.51 0.90 9.09
CA GLU A 57 3.21 1.10 9.75
C GLU A 57 2.18 0.05 9.31
N LEU A 58 2.07 -0.18 7.99
CA LEU A 58 1.17 -1.20 7.45
C LEU A 58 1.53 -2.60 7.93
N SER A 59 2.81 -2.97 7.88
CA SER A 59 3.29 -4.27 8.34
C SER A 59 2.91 -4.50 9.80
N ARG A 60 3.09 -3.50 10.66
CA ARG A 60 2.71 -3.59 12.08
C ARG A 60 1.21 -3.79 12.27
N ILE A 61 0.37 -3.10 11.50
CA ILE A 61 -1.09 -3.26 11.55
C ILE A 61 -1.47 -4.67 11.09
N LEU A 62 -0.94 -5.11 9.95
CA LEU A 62 -1.23 -6.41 9.35
C LEU A 62 -0.77 -7.56 10.24
N GLY A 63 0.43 -7.48 10.81
CA GLY A 63 0.97 -8.48 11.75
C GLY A 63 0.07 -8.65 12.98
N ARG A 64 -0.53 -7.56 13.50
CA ARG A 64 -1.50 -7.67 14.61
C ARG A 64 -2.77 -8.39 14.20
N TRP A 65 -3.30 -8.12 13.01
CA TRP A 65 -4.49 -8.81 12.51
C TRP A 65 -4.23 -10.28 12.15
N LEU A 66 -3.04 -10.60 11.65
CA LEU A 66 -2.62 -11.97 11.37
C LEU A 66 -2.52 -12.82 12.64
N ARG A 67 -2.02 -12.24 13.74
CA ARG A 67 -1.94 -12.92 15.05
C ARG A 67 -3.28 -12.97 15.80
N GLY A 68 -4.30 -12.26 15.32
CA GLY A 68 -5.61 -12.11 15.97
C GLY A 68 -6.77 -12.60 15.11
N ASP A 69 -7.92 -11.92 15.24
CA ASP A 69 -9.08 -12.18 14.37
C ASP A 69 -8.82 -11.66 12.95
N THR A 70 -8.73 -12.58 11.99
CA THR A 70 -8.46 -12.29 10.58
C THR A 70 -9.63 -11.65 9.83
N THR A 71 -10.80 -11.47 10.46
CA THR A 71 -11.98 -10.84 9.85
C THR A 71 -11.65 -9.44 9.31
N PHE A 72 -10.91 -8.64 10.09
CA PHE A 72 -10.49 -7.30 9.67
C PHE A 72 -9.49 -7.34 8.52
N LEU A 73 -8.53 -8.27 8.59
CA LEU A 73 -7.55 -8.47 7.52
C LEU A 73 -8.24 -8.80 6.20
N LYS A 74 -9.16 -9.77 6.19
CA LYS A 74 -9.89 -10.15 4.96
C LYS A 74 -10.66 -8.96 4.39
N ALA A 75 -11.44 -8.27 5.22
CA ALA A 75 -12.22 -7.10 4.80
C ALA A 75 -11.33 -5.96 4.26
N PHE A 76 -10.16 -5.75 4.84
CA PHE A 76 -9.16 -4.79 4.36
C PHE A 76 -8.59 -5.20 3.00
N LEU A 77 -8.14 -6.45 2.85
CA LEU A 77 -7.55 -6.94 1.60
C LEU A 77 -8.53 -6.86 0.42
N TYR A 78 -9.83 -7.11 0.65
CA TYR A 78 -10.86 -6.90 -0.37
C TYR A 78 -11.00 -5.42 -0.79
N ARG A 79 -10.96 -4.47 0.15
CA ARG A 79 -11.05 -3.03 -0.16
C ARG A 79 -9.84 -2.54 -0.96
N VAL A 80 -8.65 -3.06 -0.62
CA VAL A 80 -7.39 -2.76 -1.33
C VAL A 80 -7.28 -3.54 -2.65
N ASP A 81 -8.22 -4.45 -2.94
CA ASP A 81 -8.27 -5.29 -4.14
C ASP A 81 -7.12 -6.32 -4.21
N VAL A 82 -6.60 -6.77 -3.06
CA VAL A 82 -5.59 -7.84 -3.00
C VAL A 82 -6.27 -9.19 -3.21
N SER A 83 -6.01 -9.80 -4.38
CA SER A 83 -6.58 -11.10 -4.73
C SER A 83 -5.98 -12.26 -3.93
N GLU A 84 -6.74 -13.34 -3.75
CA GLU A 84 -6.24 -14.60 -3.17
C GLU A 84 -5.03 -15.16 -3.94
N ARG A 85 -4.99 -14.98 -5.26
CA ARG A 85 -3.83 -15.38 -6.07
C ARG A 85 -2.57 -14.64 -5.65
N ALA A 86 -2.66 -13.34 -5.37
CA ALA A 86 -1.54 -12.56 -4.88
C ALA A 86 -1.07 -13.06 -3.50
N ILE A 87 -2.02 -13.29 -2.59
CA ILE A 87 -1.74 -13.84 -1.25
C ILE A 87 -1.04 -15.20 -1.33
N ASN A 88 -1.58 -16.13 -2.11
CA ASN A 88 -0.98 -17.45 -2.30
C ASN A 88 0.41 -17.36 -2.94
N GLY A 89 0.60 -16.41 -3.86
CA GLY A 89 1.90 -16.11 -4.44
C GLY A 89 2.91 -15.62 -3.41
N LEU A 90 2.49 -14.78 -2.44
CA LEU A 90 3.34 -14.35 -1.32
C LEU A 90 3.67 -15.50 -0.37
N LEU A 91 2.69 -16.34 -0.02
CA LEU A 91 2.89 -17.51 0.85
C LEU A 91 3.83 -18.56 0.24
N ALA A 92 3.86 -18.67 -1.08
CA ALA A 92 4.72 -19.61 -1.79
C ALA A 92 6.16 -19.10 -2.01
N LYS A 93 6.47 -17.84 -1.66
CA LYS A 93 7.82 -17.30 -1.80
C LYS A 93 8.74 -17.88 -0.73
N GLU A 94 9.84 -18.49 -1.16
CA GLU A 94 10.95 -18.84 -0.28
C GLU A 94 11.83 -17.60 -0.07
N THR A 95 11.58 -16.88 1.03
CA THR A 95 12.34 -15.68 1.41
C THR A 95 12.51 -15.63 2.93
N ASN A 96 13.49 -14.85 3.39
CA ASN A 96 13.67 -14.53 4.82
C ASN A 96 12.82 -13.33 5.28
N GLU A 97 12.04 -12.74 4.38
CA GLU A 97 11.14 -11.63 4.71
C GLU A 97 9.85 -12.17 5.37
N GLU A 98 9.42 -11.52 6.45
CA GLU A 98 8.18 -11.88 7.14
C GLU A 98 6.96 -11.64 6.24
N PHE A 99 5.91 -12.46 6.42
CA PHE A 99 4.74 -12.41 5.55
C PHE A 99 4.01 -11.06 5.64
N GLU A 100 3.89 -10.46 6.82
CA GLU A 100 3.32 -9.12 6.98
C GLU A 100 4.07 -8.03 6.20
N ASP A 101 5.40 -8.12 6.09
CA ASP A 101 6.22 -7.14 5.37
C ASP A 101 6.01 -7.26 3.85
N MET A 102 5.94 -8.50 3.36
CA MET A 102 5.60 -8.77 1.97
C MET A 102 4.19 -8.29 1.63
N LEU A 103 3.22 -8.56 2.52
CA LEU A 103 1.84 -8.14 2.32
C LEU A 103 1.68 -6.62 2.40
N ALA A 104 2.39 -5.95 3.32
CA ALA A 104 2.44 -4.50 3.40
C ALA A 104 2.97 -3.86 2.12
N THR A 105 4.02 -4.46 1.54
CA THR A 105 4.59 -4.04 0.26
C THR A 105 3.55 -4.14 -0.87
N GLU A 106 2.84 -5.27 -0.97
CA GLU A 106 1.79 -5.47 -1.98
C GLU A 106 0.65 -4.45 -1.82
N VAL A 107 0.14 -4.28 -0.59
CA VAL A 107 -0.93 -3.32 -0.25
C VAL A 107 -0.51 -1.89 -0.62
N LEU A 108 0.67 -1.46 -0.18
CA LEU A 108 1.15 -0.10 -0.43
C LEU A 108 1.34 0.17 -1.92
N ASN A 109 1.91 -0.78 -2.66
CA ASN A 109 2.11 -0.66 -4.10
C ASN A 109 0.77 -0.53 -4.84
N ARG A 110 -0.28 -1.25 -4.42
CA ARG A 110 -1.61 -1.13 -5.00
C ARG A 110 -2.22 0.25 -4.77
N GLU A 111 -2.10 0.78 -3.55
CA GLU A 111 -2.64 2.11 -3.24
C GLU A 111 -1.88 3.22 -3.96
N LEU A 112 -0.55 3.13 -4.03
CA LEU A 112 0.26 4.04 -4.84
C LEU A 112 -0.17 4.02 -6.31
N LYS A 113 -0.37 2.83 -6.91
CA LYS A 113 -0.86 2.70 -8.29
C LYS A 113 -2.23 3.35 -8.47
N LYS A 114 -3.18 3.10 -7.56
CA LYS A 114 -4.53 3.71 -7.61
C LYS A 114 -4.45 5.23 -7.55
N VAL A 115 -3.68 5.78 -6.61
CA VAL A 115 -3.50 7.23 -6.44
C VAL A 115 -2.87 7.83 -7.69
N LEU A 116 -1.79 7.24 -8.20
CA LEU A 116 -1.13 7.74 -9.40
C LEU A 116 -2.05 7.70 -10.61
N ILE A 117 -2.83 6.64 -10.80
CA ILE A 117 -3.83 6.58 -11.87
C ILE A 117 -4.84 7.71 -11.72
N ARG A 118 -5.38 7.95 -10.51
CA ARG A 118 -6.35 9.06 -10.30
C ARG A 118 -5.73 10.43 -10.54
N LEU A 119 -4.47 10.65 -10.16
CA LEU A 119 -3.79 11.93 -10.38
C LEU A 119 -3.47 12.17 -11.87
N HIS A 120 -3.17 11.12 -12.63
CA HIS A 120 -2.79 11.24 -14.04
C HIS A 120 -4.00 11.19 -15.00
N PHE A 121 -5.03 10.42 -14.66
CA PHE A 121 -6.20 10.16 -15.53
C PHE A 121 -7.51 10.70 -14.97
N GLY A 122 -7.55 11.13 -13.71
CA GLY A 122 -8.71 11.80 -13.15
C GLY A 122 -8.80 13.22 -13.68
N LYS A 123 -9.69 13.45 -14.65
CA LYS A 123 -10.29 14.79 -14.82
C LYS A 123 -11.31 15.04 -13.68
N PRO A 124 -11.56 16.31 -13.33
CA PRO A 124 -12.55 16.70 -12.30
C PRO A 124 -13.95 16.17 -12.58
#